data_AF-I6V7X8-F1
#
_entry.id   AF-I6V7X8-F1
#
_cell.length_a   1.000
_cell.length_b   1.000
_cell.length_c   1.000
_cell.angle_alpha   90.00
_cell.angle_beta   90.00
_cell.angle_gamma   90.00
#
_symmetry.space_group_name_H-M   'P 1'
#
loop_
_entity.id
_entity.type
_entity.pdbx_description
1 polymer ?
#
loop_
_entity_poly.entity_id
_entity_poly.type
_entity_poly.pdbx_seq_one_letter_code
_entity_poly.pdbx_strand_id
1 'polypeptide(L)'
;VFQAEHNMLMHPFHMAGVAGVFGGSLFSAMHGSLVTSSLIRETEDGVSANYGYKFGQEEETYNIVAAHGYFGRLIFQYASFNNSRALHFFLAAWPVVGIWLTAIGVSTMAFNFNG
;
A
#
# COMPACT_ATOMS: atom_id res chain seq x y z
N VAL A 1 -27.32 -14.73 2.46
CA VAL A 1 -27.11 -16.16 2.79
C VAL A 1 -25.86 -16.31 3.66
N PHE A 2 -24.64 -16.09 3.15
CA PHE A 2 -23.41 -16.29 3.93
C PHE A 2 -23.33 -15.53 5.26
N GLN A 3 -23.68 -14.23 5.30
CA GLN A 3 -23.76 -13.49 6.57
C GLN A 3 -24.80 -14.06 7.55
N ALA A 4 -25.95 -14.51 7.04
CA ALA A 4 -27.02 -15.05 7.88
C ALA A 4 -26.63 -16.41 8.48
N GLU A 5 -25.86 -17.21 7.75
CA GLU A 5 -25.46 -18.56 8.17
C GLU A 5 -24.16 -18.58 8.99
N HIS A 6 -23.23 -17.65 8.74
CA HIS A 6 -21.88 -17.70 9.29
C HIS A 6 -21.46 -16.46 10.10
N ASN A 7 -22.30 -15.42 10.16
CA ASN A 7 -21.99 -14.17 10.85
C ASN A 7 -20.62 -13.57 10.44
N MET A 8 -20.27 -13.69 9.15
CA MET A 8 -18.95 -13.34 8.58
C MET A 8 -18.43 -11.96 8.98
N LEU A 9 -19.30 -10.95 9.11
CA LEU A 9 -18.89 -9.60 9.51
C LEU A 9 -18.23 -9.56 10.90
N MET A 10 -18.54 -10.53 11.77
CA MET A 10 -17.94 -10.66 13.10
C MET A 10 -16.70 -11.56 13.12
N HIS A 11 -16.41 -12.28 12.03
CA HIS A 11 -15.25 -13.17 11.98
C HIS A 11 -13.94 -12.37 11.86
N PRO A 12 -12.93 -12.60 12.73
CA PRO A 12 -11.70 -11.79 12.76
C PRO A 12 -10.90 -11.85 11.46
N PHE A 13 -10.89 -13.00 10.77
CA PHE A 13 -10.23 -13.10 9.46
C PHE A 13 -10.91 -12.26 8.36
N HIS A 14 -12.23 -12.04 8.45
CA HIS A 14 -12.90 -11.10 7.54
C HIS A 14 -12.50 -9.66 7.88
N MET A 15 -12.48 -9.28 9.16
CA MET A 15 -12.02 -7.95 9.58
C MET A 15 -10.57 -7.67 9.15
N ALA A 16 -9.68 -8.65 9.29
CA ALA A 16 -8.30 -8.57 8.81
C ALA A 16 -8.23 -8.40 7.29
N GLY A 17 -9.12 -9.06 6.55
CA GLY A 17 -9.34 -8.86 5.12
C GLY A 17 -9.69 -7.43 4.75
N VAL A 18 -10.70 -6.87 5.43
CA VAL A 18 -11.13 -5.48 5.26
C VAL A 18 -9.96 -4.52 5.53
N ALA A 19 -9.20 -4.72 6.62
CA ALA A 19 -8.00 -3.94 6.90
C ALA A 19 -6.93 -4.09 5.81
N GLY A 20 -6.77 -5.28 5.24
CA GLY A 20 -5.88 -5.55 4.11
C GLY A 20 -6.21 -4.73 2.87
N VAL A 21 -7.49 -4.72 2.45
CA VAL A 21 -7.92 -4.00 1.24
C VAL A 21 -7.98 -2.49 1.43
N PHE A 22 -8.47 -2.01 2.58
CA PHE A 22 -8.49 -0.57 2.89
C PHE A 22 -7.08 -0.03 3.08
N GLY A 23 -6.23 -0.74 3.84
CA GLY A 23 -4.83 -0.37 3.97
C GLY A 23 -4.08 -0.44 2.64
N GLY A 24 -4.30 -1.48 1.82
CA GLY A 24 -3.68 -1.57 0.49
C GLY A 24 -4.05 -0.39 -0.43
N SER A 25 -5.33 0.00 -0.44
CA SER A 25 -5.80 1.17 -1.19
C SER A 25 -5.18 2.47 -0.68
N LEU A 26 -5.14 2.65 0.65
CA LEU A 26 -4.50 3.79 1.29
C LEU A 26 -3.02 3.88 0.95
N PHE A 27 -2.28 2.78 1.07
CA PHE A 27 -0.84 2.76 0.81
C PHE A 27 -0.51 2.92 -0.68
N SER A 28 -1.37 2.45 -1.58
CA SER A 28 -1.25 2.75 -3.02
C SER A 28 -1.33 4.26 -3.28
N ALA A 29 -2.34 4.94 -2.71
CA ALA A 29 -2.49 6.38 -2.86
C ALA A 29 -1.36 7.17 -2.19
N MET A 30 -0.93 6.73 -1.01
CA MET A 30 0.19 7.31 -0.27
C MET A 30 1.49 7.20 -1.07
N HIS A 31 1.83 6.00 -1.56
CA HIS A 31 3.07 5.79 -2.30
C HIS A 31 3.09 6.60 -3.60
N GLY A 32 2.01 6.55 -4.39
CA GLY A 32 1.90 7.32 -5.63
C GLY A 32 2.03 8.83 -5.40
N SER A 33 1.38 9.36 -4.36
CA SER A 33 1.47 10.80 -4.06
C SER A 33 2.86 11.23 -3.58
N LEU A 34 3.54 10.45 -2.74
CA LEU A 34 4.89 10.76 -2.27
C LEU A 34 5.92 10.72 -3.40
N VAL A 35 5.88 9.69 -4.26
CA VAL A 35 6.78 9.60 -5.44
C VAL A 35 6.53 10.78 -6.37
N THR A 36 5.27 11.05 -6.73
CA THR A 36 4.91 12.16 -7.64
C THR A 36 5.33 13.52 -7.07
N SER A 37 5.20 13.73 -5.76
CA SER A 37 5.57 14.99 -5.10
C SER A 37 7.08 15.26 -5.05
N SER A 38 7.91 14.25 -5.34
CA SER A 38 9.37 14.32 -5.20
C SER A 38 10.12 14.01 -6.50
N LEU A 39 9.43 14.04 -7.64
CA LEU A 39 10.06 13.94 -8.96
C LEU A 39 11.12 15.03 -9.14
N ILE A 40 12.26 14.65 -9.72
CA ILE A 40 13.30 15.59 -10.11
C ILE A 40 12.80 16.35 -11.35
N ARG A 41 13.00 17.67 -11.39
CA ARG A 41 12.52 18.50 -12.51
C ARG A 41 13.42 18.29 -13.73
N GLU A 42 12.92 17.50 -14.68
CA GLU A 42 13.60 17.17 -15.96
C GLU A 42 12.84 17.71 -17.20
N THR A 43 11.76 18.47 -17.02
CA THR A 43 10.93 19.01 -18.10
C THR A 43 10.57 20.48 -17.86
N GLU A 44 10.18 21.17 -18.92
CA GLU A 44 9.67 22.55 -18.88
C GLU A 44 8.18 22.61 -18.54
N ASP A 45 7.71 23.80 -18.17
CA ASP A 45 6.30 24.00 -17.83
C ASP A 45 5.41 23.79 -19.07
N GLY A 46 4.27 23.12 -18.89
CA GLY A 46 3.36 22.77 -19.99
C GLY A 46 3.75 21.48 -20.75
N VAL A 47 4.93 20.92 -20.51
CA VAL A 47 5.31 19.57 -20.94
C VAL A 47 4.95 18.58 -19.83
N SER A 48 4.48 17.37 -20.20
CA SER A 48 4.21 16.34 -19.19
C SER A 48 5.49 15.92 -18.47
N ALA A 49 5.47 15.93 -17.14
CA ALA A 49 6.59 15.48 -16.31
C ALA A 49 7.01 14.02 -16.59
N ASN A 50 6.11 13.19 -17.12
CA ASN A 50 6.41 11.81 -17.50
C ASN A 50 7.52 11.73 -18.56
N TYR A 51 7.68 12.75 -19.41
CA TYR A 51 8.76 12.79 -20.41
C TYR A 51 10.15 12.97 -19.79
N GLY A 52 10.22 13.35 -18.51
CA GLY A 52 11.47 13.43 -17.75
C GLY A 52 12.10 12.05 -17.50
N TYR A 53 11.28 11.01 -17.35
CA TYR A 53 11.78 9.64 -17.22
C TYR A 53 12.09 9.05 -18.60
N LYS A 54 13.24 8.38 -18.71
CA LYS A 54 13.62 7.58 -19.87
C LYS A 54 13.66 6.10 -19.48
N PHE A 55 13.01 5.27 -20.30
CA PHE A 55 12.98 3.83 -20.08
C PHE A 55 14.40 3.24 -20.06
N GLY A 56 14.75 2.58 -18.95
CA GLY A 56 16.07 1.97 -18.76
C GLY A 56 17.17 2.90 -18.24
N GLN A 57 16.84 4.14 -17.82
CA GLN A 57 17.82 5.00 -17.16
C GLN A 57 18.34 4.37 -15.84
N GLU A 58 19.61 4.63 -15.51
CA GLU A 58 20.25 4.09 -14.31
C GLU A 58 19.90 4.89 -13.05
N GLU A 59 19.65 6.19 -13.19
CA GLU A 59 19.38 7.09 -12.07
C GLU A 59 17.91 7.07 -11.63
N GLU A 60 17.69 7.22 -10.34
CA GLU A 60 16.35 7.31 -9.75
C GLU A 60 15.63 8.59 -10.18
N THR A 61 14.36 8.49 -10.57
CA THR A 61 13.58 9.63 -11.11
C THR A 61 13.04 10.59 -10.05
N TYR A 62 13.16 10.24 -8.77
CA TYR A 62 12.60 10.99 -7.64
C TYR A 62 13.55 11.00 -6.44
N ASN A 63 13.41 12.00 -5.58
CA ASN A 63 14.24 12.13 -4.38
C ASN A 63 13.57 11.46 -3.16
N ILE A 64 13.99 10.22 -2.86
CA ILE A 64 13.47 9.47 -1.70
C ILE A 64 13.76 10.15 -0.36
N VAL A 65 14.85 10.89 -0.23
CA VAL A 65 15.20 11.61 1.01
C VAL A 65 14.22 12.76 1.23
N ALA A 66 13.83 13.47 0.17
CA ALA A 66 12.81 14.51 0.24
C ALA A 66 11.44 13.93 0.61
N ALA A 67 11.03 12.83 -0.03
CA ALA A 67 9.77 12.14 0.28
C ALA A 67 9.73 11.63 1.73
N HIS A 68 10.81 10.99 2.19
CA HIS A 68 10.95 10.52 3.56
C HIS A 68 10.89 11.67 4.56
N GLY A 69 11.59 12.78 4.28
CA GLY A 69 11.62 13.97 5.12
C GLY A 69 10.27 14.70 5.19
N TYR A 70 9.48 14.68 4.12
CA TYR A 70 8.10 15.18 4.15
C TYR A 70 7.21 14.29 5.02
N PHE A 71 7.15 12.99 4.71
CA PHE A 71 6.25 12.07 5.40
C PHE A 71 6.61 11.88 6.89
N GLY A 72 7.92 11.87 7.21
CA GLY A 72 8.41 11.80 8.58
C GLY A 72 8.04 13.02 9.42
N ARG A 73 7.84 14.20 8.80
CA ARG A 73 7.32 15.40 9.47
C ARG A 73 5.79 15.40 9.56
N LEU A 74 5.10 14.78 8.60
CA LEU A 74 3.64 14.72 8.58
C LEU A 74 3.08 13.86 9.72
N ILE A 75 3.73 12.72 10.03
CA ILE A 75 3.27 11.76 11.04
C ILE A 75 4.24 11.75 12.23
N PHE A 76 5.36 11.03 12.11
CA PHE A 76 6.53 11.09 12.98
C PHE A 76 7.69 10.35 12.30
N GLN A 77 8.94 10.74 12.58
CA GLN A 77 10.10 10.35 11.76
C GLN A 77 10.27 8.83 11.60
N TYR A 78 9.99 8.05 12.65
CA TYR A 78 10.12 6.59 12.64
C TYR A 78 8.99 5.85 11.90
N ALA A 79 7.88 6.53 11.58
CA ALA A 79 6.79 5.95 10.77
C ALA A 79 7.11 5.93 9.27
N SER A 80 8.18 6.61 8.85
CA SER A 80 8.53 6.78 7.45
C SER A 80 9.61 5.79 7.02
N PHE A 81 9.48 5.26 5.80
CA PHE A 81 10.49 4.37 5.23
C PHE A 81 11.64 5.18 4.64
N ASN A 82 12.86 4.92 5.07
CA ASN A 82 14.10 5.45 4.47
C ASN A 82 14.82 4.42 3.57
N ASN A 83 14.33 3.17 3.53
CA ASN A 83 14.82 2.10 2.67
C ASN A 83 13.73 1.69 1.68
N SER A 84 13.98 1.94 0.39
CA SER A 84 13.03 1.62 -0.69
C SER A 84 12.66 0.14 -0.72
N ARG A 85 13.59 -0.78 -0.43
CA ARG A 85 13.31 -2.23 -0.45
C ARG A 85 12.32 -2.63 0.63
N ALA A 86 12.48 -2.08 1.84
CA ALA A 86 11.58 -2.34 2.95
C ALA A 86 10.17 -1.76 2.68
N LEU A 87 10.11 -0.55 2.11
CA LEU A 87 8.85 0.06 1.67
C LEU A 87 8.11 -0.85 0.69
N HIS A 88 8.76 -1.24 -0.42
CA HIS A 88 8.11 -2.04 -1.45
C HIS A 88 7.75 -3.45 -0.96
N PHE A 89 8.57 -4.05 -0.08
CA PHE A 89 8.19 -5.29 0.59
C PHE A 89 6.92 -5.13 1.43
N PHE A 90 6.79 -4.05 2.20
CA PHE A 90 5.59 -3.75 2.97
C PHE A 90 4.36 -3.54 2.08
N LEU A 91 4.49 -2.77 1.00
CA LEU A 91 3.42 -2.53 0.02
C LEU A 91 2.90 -3.83 -0.60
N ALA A 92 3.79 -4.80 -0.84
CA ALA A 92 3.40 -6.12 -1.31
C ALA A 92 2.77 -6.97 -0.20
N ALA A 93 3.40 -7.03 0.99
CA ALA A 93 2.99 -7.91 2.06
C ALA A 93 1.62 -7.57 2.65
N TRP A 94 1.32 -6.28 2.85
CA TRP A 94 0.09 -5.85 3.52
C TRP A 94 -1.21 -6.37 2.88
N PRO A 95 -1.49 -6.09 1.59
CA PRO A 95 -2.71 -6.59 0.96
C PRO A 95 -2.70 -8.12 0.82
N VAL A 96 -1.54 -8.73 0.55
CA VAL A 96 -1.42 -10.19 0.36
C VAL A 96 -1.80 -10.94 1.63
N VAL A 97 -1.25 -10.55 2.78
CA VAL A 97 -1.56 -11.18 4.08
C VAL A 97 -3.04 -11.01 4.42
N GLY A 98 -3.62 -9.83 4.19
CA GLY A 98 -5.05 -9.59 4.45
C GLY A 98 -5.96 -10.49 3.61
N ILE A 99 -5.66 -10.66 2.32
CA ILE A 99 -6.42 -11.56 1.44
C ILE A 99 -6.23 -13.03 1.83
N TRP A 100 -5.02 -13.45 2.21
CA TRP A 100 -4.79 -14.81 2.71
C TRP A 100 -5.61 -15.11 3.97
N LEU A 101 -5.65 -14.19 4.93
CA LEU A 101 -6.49 -14.36 6.11
C LEU A 101 -7.97 -14.48 5.73
N THR A 102 -8.46 -13.62 4.84
CA THR A 102 -9.86 -13.71 4.35
C THR A 102 -10.15 -15.07 3.71
N ALA A 103 -9.24 -15.57 2.88
CA ALA A 103 -9.36 -16.88 2.24
C ALA A 103 -9.39 -18.01 3.26
N ILE A 104 -8.55 -17.95 4.29
CA ILE A 104 -8.58 -18.89 5.42
C ILE A 104 -9.92 -18.79 6.15
N GLY A 105 -10.44 -17.59 6.41
CA GLY A 105 -11.75 -17.39 7.07
C GLY A 105 -12.91 -18.02 6.32
N VAL A 106 -12.97 -17.84 5.00
CA VAL A 106 -13.97 -18.53 4.16
C VAL A 106 -13.79 -20.05 4.24
N SER A 107 -12.54 -20.52 4.20
CA SER A 107 -12.22 -21.95 4.26
C SER A 107 -12.61 -22.58 5.60
N THR A 108 -12.51 -21.86 6.72
CA THR A 108 -12.93 -22.36 8.04
C THR A 108 -14.44 -22.31 8.23
N MET A 109 -15.11 -21.26 7.74
CA MET A 109 -16.57 -21.16 7.78
C MET A 109 -17.26 -22.26 6.95
N ALA A 110 -16.59 -22.80 5.92
CA ALA A 110 -17.07 -23.98 5.19
C ALA A 110 -17.24 -25.23 6.08
N PHE A 111 -16.56 -25.28 7.22
CA PHE A 111 -16.70 -26.31 8.26
C PHE A 111 -17.48 -25.80 9.49
N ASN A 112 -18.32 -24.78 9.31
CA ASN A 112 -19.17 -24.15 10.33
C ASN A 112 -18.41 -23.53 11.52
N PHE A 113 -17.14 -23.19 11.33
CA PHE A 113 -16.40 -22.35 12.27
C PHE A 113 -16.74 -20.87 11.99
N ASN A 114 -17.79 -20.39 12.63
CA ASN A 114 -18.43 -19.10 12.37
C ASN A 114 -17.78 -17.93 13.13
N GLY A 115 -18.21 -16.70 12.78
CA GLY A 115 -17.75 -15.46 13.42
C GLY A 115 -18.26 -15.23 14.83
#